data_AF-W7VU82-F1
#
_entry.id   AF-W7VU82-F1
#
_cell.length_a   1.000
_cell.length_b   1.000
_cell.length_c   1.000
_cell.angle_alpha   90.00
_cell.angle_beta   90.00
_cell.angle_gamma   90.00
#
_symmetry.space_group_name_H-M   'P 1'
#
loop_
_entity.id
_entity.type
_entity.pdbx_description
1 polymer ?
#
loop_
_entity_poly.entity_id
_entity_poly.type
_entity_poly.pdbx_seq_one_letter_code
_entity_poly.pdbx_strand_id
1 'polypeptide(L)'
;MNQALSLPSVSKSRRQRGSTLLEVLVSVLIFSFGILGLVAMQVRATQYSVDAEDRNRAALLADDLAAQMRLARTVTLPTAQLTAWRNRLADPTAQGLLNGTADINVNGNTAVITITWQQPRSPLNPSRLVSEVVLTTEEVT
;
A
#
# COMPACT_ATOMS: atom_id res chain seq x y z
N MET A 1 -0.29 -81.98 -41.71
CA MET A 1 0.27 -80.66 -42.06
C MET A 1 0.36 -79.82 -40.79
N ASN A 2 1.51 -79.17 -40.61
CA ASN A 2 2.08 -78.72 -39.34
C ASN A 2 1.28 -77.63 -38.64
N GLN A 3 0.97 -77.81 -37.35
CA GLN A 3 0.57 -76.71 -36.47
C GLN A 3 1.84 -76.10 -35.86
N ALA A 4 2.15 -74.87 -36.22
CA ALA A 4 3.25 -74.11 -35.65
C ALA A 4 2.91 -73.72 -34.20
N LEU A 5 3.75 -74.17 -33.26
CA LEU A 5 3.66 -73.84 -31.84
C LEU A 5 4.03 -72.35 -31.65
N SER A 6 3.05 -71.48 -31.40
CA SER A 6 3.29 -70.06 -31.09
C SER A 6 3.82 -69.93 -29.66
N LEU A 7 5.11 -69.66 -29.51
CA LEU A 7 5.71 -69.44 -28.19
C LEU A 7 5.27 -68.08 -27.63
N PRO A 8 4.77 -68.02 -26.38
CA PRO A 8 4.40 -66.77 -25.75
C PRO A 8 5.65 -65.89 -25.53
N SER A 9 5.63 -64.66 -26.06
CA SER A 9 6.67 -63.68 -25.82
C SER A 9 6.54 -63.16 -24.38
N VAL A 10 7.46 -63.56 -23.50
CA VAL A 10 7.54 -63.03 -22.12
C VAL A 10 7.94 -61.55 -22.18
N SER A 11 6.99 -60.66 -21.95
CA SER A 11 7.28 -59.23 -21.81
C SER A 11 8.08 -58.98 -20.53
N LYS A 12 9.26 -58.35 -20.63
CA LYS A 12 10.04 -57.93 -19.46
C LYS A 12 9.31 -56.79 -18.76
N SER A 13 8.69 -57.08 -17.60
CA SER A 13 8.20 -56.04 -16.69
C SER A 13 9.36 -55.15 -16.24
N ARG A 14 9.31 -53.87 -16.61
CA ARG A 14 10.31 -52.88 -16.24
C ARG A 14 10.17 -52.62 -14.74
N ARG A 15 11.16 -53.03 -13.95
CA ARG A 15 11.21 -52.75 -12.50
C ARG A 15 11.07 -51.24 -12.26
N GLN A 16 10.04 -50.86 -11.50
CA GLN A 16 9.82 -49.52 -10.98
C GLN A 16 11.01 -49.18 -10.06
N ARG A 17 11.96 -48.39 -10.60
CA ARG A 17 13.08 -47.86 -9.82
C ARG A 17 12.55 -46.70 -9.00
N GLY A 18 12.86 -46.67 -7.70
CA GLY A 18 12.30 -45.79 -6.67
C GLY A 18 12.59 -44.29 -6.82
N SER A 19 12.29 -43.70 -7.98
CA SER A 19 12.34 -42.25 -8.20
C SER A 19 11.09 -41.53 -7.69
N THR A 20 9.99 -42.22 -7.40
CA THR A 20 8.71 -41.61 -7.01
C THR A 20 8.77 -40.83 -5.70
N LEU A 21 9.49 -41.32 -4.70
CA LEU A 21 9.63 -40.63 -3.41
C LEU A 21 10.50 -39.36 -3.55
N LEU A 22 11.58 -39.46 -4.32
CA LEU A 22 12.44 -38.32 -4.61
C LEU A 22 11.72 -37.27 -5.46
N GLU A 23 10.90 -37.69 -6.42
CA GLU A 23 10.10 -36.82 -7.27
C GLU A 23 9.04 -36.03 -6.47
N VAL A 24 8.35 -36.69 -5.54
CA VAL A 24 7.42 -36.01 -4.62
C VAL A 24 8.16 -35.07 -3.68
N LEU A 25 9.32 -35.48 -3.13
CA LEU A 25 10.11 -34.62 -2.23
C LEU A 25 10.62 -33.37 -2.94
N VAL A 26 11.11 -33.50 -4.17
CA VAL A 26 11.53 -32.36 -5.00
C VAL A 26 10.34 -31.50 -5.38
N SER A 27 9.19 -32.09 -5.70
CA SER A 27 7.95 -31.34 -6.00
C SER A 27 7.49 -30.51 -4.81
N VAL A 28 7.43 -31.10 -3.62
CA VAL A 28 7.07 -30.40 -2.38
C VAL A 28 8.10 -29.32 -2.03
N LEU A 29 9.39 -29.58 -2.26
CA LEU A 29 10.47 -28.60 -2.03
C LEU A 29 10.30 -27.36 -2.92
N ILE A 30 10.14 -27.56 -4.22
CA ILE A 30 9.94 -26.47 -5.20
C ILE A 30 8.64 -25.72 -4.87
N PHE A 31 7.55 -26.44 -4.60
CA PHE A 31 6.26 -25.85 -4.25
C PHE A 31 6.33 -25.00 -2.99
N SER A 32 7.04 -25.48 -1.96
CA SER A 32 7.24 -24.74 -0.71
C SER A 32 7.98 -23.42 -0.95
N PHE A 33 9.04 -23.41 -1.78
CA PHE A 33 9.70 -22.16 -2.17
C PHE A 33 8.77 -21.23 -2.95
N GLY A 34 7.92 -21.79 -3.82
CA GLY A 34 6.89 -21.03 -4.54
C GLY A 34 5.94 -20.28 -3.60
N ILE A 35 5.39 -20.95 -2.58
CA ILE A 35 4.50 -20.33 -1.60
C ILE A 35 5.22 -19.25 -0.80
N LEU A 36 6.45 -19.50 -0.35
CA LEU A 36 7.24 -18.49 0.37
C LEU A 36 7.44 -17.23 -0.46
N GLY A 37 7.71 -17.38 -1.76
CA GLY A 37 7.79 -16.26 -2.70
C GLY A 37 6.48 -15.48 -2.82
N LEU A 38 5.34 -16.18 -2.93
CA LEU A 38 4.02 -15.57 -3.00
C LEU A 38 3.65 -14.83 -1.70
N VAL A 39 3.92 -15.41 -0.53
CA VAL A 39 3.67 -14.75 0.76
C VAL A 39 4.53 -13.50 0.90
N ALA A 40 5.81 -13.56 0.52
CA ALA A 40 6.67 -12.39 0.54
C ALA A 40 6.16 -11.25 -0.37
N MET A 41 5.64 -11.59 -1.56
CA MET A 41 4.99 -10.62 -2.44
C MET A 41 3.71 -10.07 -1.81
N GLN A 42 2.88 -10.93 -1.21
CA GLN A 42 1.64 -10.53 -0.55
C GLN A 42 1.88 -9.51 0.57
N VAL A 43 2.91 -9.72 1.39
CA VAL A 43 3.28 -8.76 2.44
C VAL A 43 3.60 -7.39 1.84
N ARG A 44 4.39 -7.35 0.76
CA ARG A 44 4.73 -6.09 0.07
C ARG A 44 3.49 -5.44 -0.55
N ALA A 45 2.62 -6.21 -1.20
CA ALA A 45 1.38 -5.71 -1.76
C ALA A 45 0.51 -5.04 -0.68
N THR A 46 0.32 -5.70 0.47
CA THR A 46 -0.42 -5.12 1.60
C THR A 46 0.23 -3.82 2.11
N GLN A 47 1.57 -3.76 2.19
CA GLN A 47 2.26 -2.54 2.59
C GLN A 47 2.02 -1.38 1.61
N TYR A 48 2.07 -1.65 0.31
CA TYR A 48 1.75 -0.65 -0.71
C TYR A 48 0.31 -0.16 -0.61
N SER A 49 -0.65 -1.05 -0.37
CA SER A 49 -2.05 -0.64 -0.19
C SER A 49 -2.25 0.28 1.01
N VAL A 50 -1.59 0.01 2.13
CA VAL A 50 -1.65 0.88 3.33
C VAL A 50 -1.02 2.24 3.06
N ASP A 51 0.14 2.28 2.37
CA ASP A 51 0.77 3.56 2.01
C ASP A 51 -0.11 4.40 1.07
N ALA A 52 -0.74 3.76 0.09
CA ALA A 52 -1.66 4.44 -0.82
C ALA A 52 -2.89 5.00 -0.07
N GLU A 53 -3.43 4.24 0.87
CA GLU A 53 -4.54 4.66 1.72
C GLU A 53 -4.17 5.85 2.61
N ASP A 54 -3.00 5.84 3.26
CA ASP A 54 -2.52 6.97 4.07
C ASP A 54 -2.33 8.23 3.22
N ARG A 55 -1.79 8.10 2.00
CA ARG A 55 -1.68 9.22 1.05
C ARG A 55 -3.04 9.77 0.65
N ASN A 56 -4.01 8.89 0.42
CA ASN A 56 -5.37 9.28 0.08
C ASN A 56 -6.04 10.04 1.23
N ARG A 57 -5.90 9.56 2.47
CA ARG A 57 -6.39 10.27 3.67
C ARG A 57 -5.73 11.64 3.84
N ALA A 58 -4.43 11.73 3.63
CA ALA A 58 -3.70 13.01 3.67
C ALA A 58 -4.24 13.99 2.63
N ALA A 59 -4.48 13.54 1.40
CA ALA A 59 -5.05 14.35 0.34
C ALA A 59 -6.47 14.85 0.70
N LEU A 60 -7.35 13.96 1.17
CA LEU A 60 -8.70 14.33 1.59
C LEU A 60 -8.71 15.36 2.73
N LEU A 61 -7.80 15.23 3.71
CA LEU A 61 -7.68 16.19 4.81
C LEU A 61 -7.14 17.54 4.34
N ALA A 62 -6.18 17.55 3.40
CA ALA A 62 -5.69 18.77 2.79
C ALA A 62 -6.79 19.46 1.97
N ASP A 63 -7.56 18.69 1.20
CA ASP A 63 -8.67 19.18 0.38
C ASP A 63 -9.81 19.76 1.24
N ASP A 64 -10.14 19.13 2.37
CA ASP A 64 -11.10 19.66 3.35
C ASP A 64 -10.66 21.04 3.86
N LEU A 65 -9.39 21.19 4.26
CA LEU A 65 -8.87 22.47 4.73
C LEU A 65 -8.83 23.52 3.62
N ALA A 66 -8.42 23.13 2.41
CA ALA A 66 -8.40 24.00 1.25
C ALA A 66 -9.81 24.46 0.85
N ALA A 67 -10.80 23.58 0.93
CA ALA A 67 -12.20 23.91 0.70
C ALA A 67 -12.71 24.90 1.75
N GLN A 68 -12.37 24.71 3.02
CA GLN A 68 -12.71 25.67 4.08
C GLN A 68 -12.10 27.05 3.85
N MET A 69 -10.84 27.13 3.39
CA MET A 69 -10.19 28.40 3.01
C MET A 69 -10.93 29.11 1.88
N ARG A 70 -11.31 28.38 0.82
CA ARG A 70 -12.08 28.94 -0.31
C ARG A 70 -13.47 29.41 0.11
N LEU A 71 -14.18 28.60 0.89
CA LEU A 71 -15.52 28.95 1.41
C LEU A 71 -15.47 30.20 2.30
N ALA A 72 -14.43 30.33 3.11
CA ALA A 72 -14.21 31.50 3.96
C ALA A 72 -13.57 32.68 3.21
N ARG A 73 -13.22 32.51 1.92
CA ARG A 73 -12.47 33.48 1.08
C ARG A 73 -11.21 34.01 1.76
N THR A 74 -10.54 33.18 2.55
CA THR A 74 -9.32 33.55 3.27
C THR A 74 -8.36 32.37 3.34
N VAL A 75 -7.07 32.65 3.13
CA VAL A 75 -5.98 31.70 3.38
C VAL A 75 -5.60 31.63 4.86
N THR A 76 -6.06 32.58 5.68
CA THR A 76 -5.80 32.63 7.12
C THR A 76 -7.07 32.26 7.86
N LEU A 77 -7.18 30.98 8.23
CA LEU A 77 -8.29 30.48 9.04
C LEU A 77 -8.06 30.77 10.55
N PRO A 78 -9.13 30.88 11.35
CA PRO A 78 -9.03 31.03 12.81
C PRO A 78 -8.24 29.90 13.48
N THR A 79 -7.40 30.22 14.46
CA THR A 79 -6.54 29.25 15.16
C THR A 79 -7.32 28.06 15.74
N ALA A 80 -8.53 28.29 16.25
CA ALA A 80 -9.39 27.21 16.77
C ALA A 80 -9.77 26.18 15.69
N GLN A 81 -10.05 26.62 14.47
CA GLN A 81 -10.35 25.74 13.34
C GLN A 81 -9.11 24.95 12.91
N LEU A 82 -7.95 25.60 12.79
CA LEU A 82 -6.70 24.89 12.48
C LEU A 82 -6.36 23.85 13.55
N THR A 83 -6.55 24.17 14.83
CA THR A 83 -6.30 23.23 15.93
C THR A 83 -7.25 22.03 15.86
N ALA A 84 -8.54 22.25 15.62
CA ALA A 84 -9.49 21.15 15.46
C ALA A 84 -9.14 20.25 14.26
N TRP A 85 -8.77 20.85 13.14
CA TRP A 85 -8.31 20.11 11.95
C TRP A 85 -7.02 19.33 12.23
N ARG A 86 -6.01 19.93 12.89
CA ARG A 86 -4.77 19.23 13.28
C ARG A 86 -5.03 18.08 14.25
N ASN A 87 -5.97 18.23 15.18
CA ASN A 87 -6.36 17.17 16.09
C ASN A 87 -6.98 15.99 15.33
N ARG A 88 -7.85 16.27 14.35
CA ARG A 88 -8.41 15.23 13.45
C ARG A 88 -7.30 14.55 12.63
N LEU A 89 -6.38 15.34 12.08
CA LEU A 89 -5.23 14.82 11.34
C LEU A 89 -4.39 13.84 12.17
N ALA A 90 -4.21 14.09 13.46
CA ALA A 90 -3.43 13.23 14.35
C ALA A 90 -4.22 12.05 14.96
N ASP A 91 -5.55 11.99 14.76
CA ASP A 91 -6.41 10.97 15.35
C ASP A 91 -6.62 9.78 14.39
N PRO A 92 -5.95 8.63 14.59
CA PRO A 92 -6.08 7.46 13.73
C PRO A 92 -7.49 6.83 13.78
N THR A 93 -8.30 7.13 14.82
CA THR A 93 -9.67 6.62 14.94
C THR A 93 -10.66 7.43 14.10
N ALA A 94 -10.31 8.68 13.77
CA ALA A 94 -11.12 9.60 12.98
C ALA A 94 -10.63 9.73 11.52
N GLN A 95 -10.08 8.64 10.95
CA GLN A 95 -9.46 8.62 9.61
C GLN A 95 -8.22 9.53 9.47
N GLY A 96 -7.65 9.99 10.59
CA GLY A 96 -6.38 10.70 10.61
C GLY A 96 -5.20 9.80 10.29
N LEU A 97 -4.02 10.41 10.32
CA LEU A 97 -2.74 9.78 10.06
C LEU A 97 -2.02 9.57 11.39
N LEU A 98 -1.51 8.35 11.59
CA LEU A 98 -0.70 8.08 12.77
C LEU A 98 0.57 8.94 12.73
N ASN A 99 0.84 9.65 13.82
CA ASN A 99 1.92 10.64 13.89
C ASN A 99 1.85 11.71 12.78
N GLY A 100 0.65 11.97 12.26
CA GLY A 100 0.39 13.01 11.28
C GLY A 100 0.60 14.39 11.88
N THR A 101 1.43 15.19 11.22
CA THR A 101 1.64 16.61 11.53
C THR A 101 1.44 17.43 10.26
N ALA A 102 1.07 18.69 10.44
CA ALA A 102 0.87 19.60 9.33
C ALA A 102 1.39 20.99 9.61
N ASP A 103 2.07 21.55 8.62
CA ASP A 103 2.55 22.91 8.55
C ASP A 103 1.79 23.68 7.47
N ILE A 104 1.37 24.90 7.78
CA ILE A 104 0.58 25.75 6.89
C ILE A 104 1.34 27.05 6.74
N ASN A 105 1.98 27.22 5.59
CA ASN A 105 2.74 28.43 5.28
C ASN A 105 1.89 29.34 4.39
N VAL A 106 1.55 30.52 4.88
CA VAL A 106 0.75 31.51 4.15
C VAL A 106 1.66 32.62 3.65
N ASN A 107 1.62 32.89 2.34
CA ASN A 107 2.34 33.99 1.70
C ASN A 107 1.38 34.75 0.78
N GLY A 108 0.94 35.94 1.22
CA GLY A 108 -0.07 36.73 0.52
C GLY A 108 -1.39 35.97 0.42
N ASN A 109 -1.80 35.63 -0.81
CA ASN A 109 -3.03 34.88 -1.11
C ASN A 109 -2.79 33.39 -1.39
N THR A 110 -1.58 32.89 -1.14
CA THR A 110 -1.24 31.46 -1.30
C THR A 110 -1.03 30.82 0.07
N ALA A 111 -1.70 29.70 0.32
CA ALA A 111 -1.46 28.83 1.46
C ALA A 111 -0.85 27.51 0.99
N VAL A 112 0.33 27.17 1.48
CA VAL A 112 0.97 25.87 1.25
C VAL A 112 0.71 24.99 2.46
N ILE A 113 -0.05 23.91 2.26
CA ILE A 113 -0.37 22.92 3.29
C ILE A 113 0.59 21.74 3.12
N THR A 114 1.55 21.61 4.04
CA THR A 114 2.45 20.46 4.10
C THR A 114 1.95 19.48 5.15
N ILE A 115 1.66 18.24 4.76
CA ILE A 115 1.29 17.15 5.68
C ILE A 115 2.42 16.12 5.71
N THR A 116 2.88 15.77 6.90
CA THR A 116 3.92 14.77 7.15
C THR A 116 3.38 13.69 8.07
N TRP A 117 3.63 12.42 7.76
CA TRP A 117 3.24 11.30 8.62
C TRP A 117 4.33 10.23 8.64
N GLN A 118 4.31 9.38 9.68
CA GLN A 118 5.31 8.34 9.85
C GLN A 118 4.63 6.98 9.97
N GLN A 119 5.13 6.01 9.20
CA GLN A 119 4.67 4.63 9.31
C GLN A 119 5.35 3.95 10.51
N PRO A 120 4.62 3.19 11.36
CA PRO A 120 5.19 2.50 12.53
C PRO A 120 6.38 1.58 12.22
N ARG A 121 6.45 1.05 10.99
CA ARG A 121 7.46 0.09 10.56
C ARG A 121 8.69 0.74 9.91
N SER A 122 8.71 2.08 9.78
CA SER A 122 9.83 2.82 9.19
C SER A 122 10.01 4.19 9.86
N PRO A 123 10.33 4.23 11.18
CA PRO A 123 10.44 5.48 11.94
C PRO A 123 11.59 6.39 11.48
N LEU A 124 12.53 5.87 10.68
CA LEU A 124 13.71 6.59 10.21
C LEU A 124 13.50 7.33 8.88
N ASN A 125 12.38 7.11 8.18
CA ASN A 125 12.10 7.78 6.90
C ASN A 125 10.63 8.24 6.83
N PRO A 126 10.32 9.49 7.22
CA PRO A 126 8.95 10.00 7.26
C PRO A 126 8.36 10.16 5.84
N SER A 127 7.11 9.73 5.65
CA SER A 127 6.33 9.99 4.44
C SER A 127 5.82 11.44 4.44
N ARG A 128 5.84 12.12 3.29
CA ARG A 128 5.47 13.54 3.16
C ARG A 128 4.59 13.78 1.92
N LEU A 129 3.50 14.53 2.10
CA LEU A 129 2.66 15.08 1.03
C LEU A 129 2.63 16.60 1.14
N VAL A 130 2.69 17.28 0.00
CA VAL A 130 2.59 18.74 -0.10
C VAL A 130 1.39 19.06 -0.96
N SER A 131 0.46 19.84 -0.43
CA SER A 131 -0.67 20.39 -1.16
C SER A 131 -0.53 21.92 -1.21
N GLU A 132 -0.59 22.49 -2.40
CA GLU A 132 -0.50 23.93 -2.60
C GLU A 132 -1.89 24.50 -2.92
N VAL A 133 -2.32 25.51 -2.16
CA VAL A 133 -3.59 26.21 -2.35
C VAL A 133 -3.30 27.64 -2.73
N VAL A 134 -3.56 28.00 -3.99
CA VAL A 134 -3.47 29.37 -4.48
C VAL A 134 -4.88 29.94 -4.59
N LEU A 135 -5.17 31.07 -3.95
CA LEU A 135 -6.39 31.82 -4.22
C LEU A 135 -6.13 32.81 -5.37
N THR A 136 -6.92 32.70 -6.44
CA THR A 136 -6.88 33.65 -7.56
C THR A 136 -7.55 34.96 -7.18
N THR A 137 -7.06 36.08 -7.71
CA THR A 137 -7.43 37.45 -7.33
C THR A 137 -8.94 37.77 -7.43
N GLU A 138 -9.71 37.00 -8.20
CA GLU A 138 -11.17 37.16 -8.34
C GLU A 138 -11.99 36.62 -7.14
N GLU A 139 -11.42 35.77 -6.27
CA GLU A 139 -12.13 35.24 -5.08
C GLU A 139 -11.98 36.11 -3.81
N VAL A 140 -11.17 37.16 -3.85
CA VAL A 140 -10.79 37.96 -2.66
C VAL A 140 -11.62 39.25 -2.53
N THR A 141 -12.69 39.39 -3.31
CA THR A 141 -13.57 40.57 -3.29
C THR A 141 -14.92 40.31 -2.64
#